data_AF-A0A838L1F0-F1
#
_entry.id   AF-A0A838L1F0-F1
#
_cell.length_a   1.000
_cell.length_b   1.000
_cell.length_c   1.000
_cell.angle_alpha   90.00
_cell.angle_beta   90.00
_cell.angle_gamma   90.00
#
_symmetry.space_group_name_H-M   'P 1'
#
loop_
_entity.id
_entity.type
_entity.pdbx_description
1 polymer ?
#
loop_
_entity_poly.entity_id
_entity_poly.type
_entity_poly.pdbx_seq_one_letter_code
_entity_poly.pdbx_strand_id
1 'polypeptide(L)' 'MKVAVAGKGGSGKTTISATLSRLLARRGHPVMAVDGDPNPNLAIALGMSQNSRDKMVRVPKDV' A
#
# COMPACT_ATOMS: atom_id res chain seq x y z
N MET A 1 -0.74 -14.76 5.88
CA MET A 1 -1.23 -14.74 4.47
C MET A 1 -0.44 -13.70 3.69
N LYS A 2 -0.15 -13.95 2.40
CA LYS A 2 0.54 -12.99 1.50
C LYS A 2 -0.33 -12.78 0.26
N VAL A 3 -0.51 -11.53 -0.16
CA VAL A 3 -1.34 -11.16 -1.32
C VAL A 3 -0.55 -10.18 -2.18
N ALA A 4 -0.49 -10.42 -3.49
CA ALA A 4 0.09 -9.51 -4.47
C ALA A 4 -0.99 -9.08 -5.47
N VAL A 5 -1.04 -7.79 -5.78
CA VAL A 5 -2.02 -7.20 -6.72
C VAL A 5 -1.26 -6.61 -7.90
N ALA A 6 -1.43 -7.20 -9.09
CA ALA A 6 -0.77 -6.80 -10.33
C ALA A 6 -1.79 -6.55 -11.45
N GLY A 7 -1.36 -5.89 -12.53
CA GLY A 7 -2.24 -5.45 -13.62
C GLY A 7 -1.74 -4.21 -14.35
N LYS A 8 -2.38 -3.87 -15.47
CA LYS A 8 -2.03 -2.72 -16.32
C LYS A 8 -2.21 -1.36 -15.62
N GLY A 9 -1.67 -0.30 -16.23
CA GLY A 9 -1.95 1.08 -15.79
C GLY A 9 -3.46 1.35 -15.76
N GLY A 10 -3.94 2.01 -14.70
CA GLY A 10 -5.36 2.36 -14.55
C GLY A 10 -6.31 1.21 -14.17
N SER A 11 -5.84 -0.03 -13.98
CA SER A 11 -6.71 -1.18 -13.63
C SER A 11 -7.21 -1.19 -12.18
N GLY A 12 -6.96 -0.14 -11.39
CA GLY A 12 -7.44 -0.03 -10.01
C GLY A 12 -6.62 -0.77 -8.94
N LYS A 13 -5.38 -1.21 -9.25
CA LYS A 13 -4.52 -1.97 -8.31
C LYS A 13 -4.39 -1.30 -6.95
N THR A 14 -3.96 -0.04 -6.93
CA THR A 14 -3.73 0.73 -5.69
C THR A 14 -5.02 0.88 -4.88
N THR A 15 -6.15 1.10 -5.55
CA THR A 15 -7.47 1.20 -4.92
C THR A 15 -7.86 -0.11 -4.24
N ILE A 16 -7.69 -1.23 -4.93
CA ILE A 16 -7.99 -2.57 -4.38
C ILE A 16 -7.04 -2.90 -3.23
N SER A 17 -5.73 -2.67 -3.40
CA SER A 17 -4.72 -2.90 -2.35
C SER A 17 -5.02 -2.09 -1.08
N ALA A 18 -5.35 -0.81 -1.22
CA ALA A 18 -5.70 0.06 -0.09
C ALA A 18 -7.00 -0.41 0.59
N THR A 19 -8.02 -0.74 -0.19
CA THR A 19 -9.32 -1.20 0.32
C THR A 19 -9.17 -2.51 1.09
N LEU A 20 -8.48 -3.49 0.51
CA LEU A 20 -8.22 -4.78 1.14
C LEU A 20 -7.43 -4.61 2.45
N SER A 21 -6.37 -3.80 2.42
CA SER A 21 -5.55 -3.51 3.60
C SER A 21 -6.38 -2.91 4.73
N ARG A 22 -7.21 -1.90 4.43
CA ARG A 22 -8.11 -1.28 5.42
C ARG A 22 -9.13 -2.26 5.97
N LEU A 23 -9.73 -3.09 5.13
CA LEU A 23 -10.75 -4.05 5.57
C LEU A 23 -10.16 -5.16 6.45
N LEU A 24 -8.95 -5.64 6.16
CA LEU A 24 -8.26 -6.62 6.98
C LEU A 24 -7.83 -6.02 8.33
N ALA A 25 -7.26 -4.81 8.31
CA ALA A 25 -6.87 -4.10 9.54
C ALA A 25 -8.09 -3.82 10.44
N ARG A 26 -9.22 -3.39 9.88
CA ARG A 26 -10.48 -3.18 10.63
C ARG A 26 -11.04 -4.46 11.25
N ARG A 27 -10.68 -5.63 10.72
CA ARG A 27 -11.02 -6.94 11.30
C ARG A 27 -10.02 -7.41 12.37
N GLY A 28 -9.10 -6.55 12.81
CA GLY A 28 -8.10 -6.87 13.83
C GLY A 28 -6.88 -7.64 13.30
N HIS A 29 -6.71 -7.75 11.99
CA HIS A 29 -5.54 -8.43 11.43
C HIS A 29 -4.35 -7.47 11.42
N PRO A 30 -3.14 -7.93 11.80
CA PRO A 30 -1.92 -7.17 11.53
C PRO A 30 -1.69 -7.13 10.02
N VAL A 31 -1.63 -5.93 9.46
CA VAL A 31 -1.46 -5.71 8.00
C VAL A 31 -0.21 -4.88 7.75
N MET A 32 0.68 -5.42 6.92
CA MET A 32 1.78 -4.68 6.32
C MET A 32 1.45 -4.46 4.85
N ALA A 33 1.25 -3.19 4.47
CA ALA A 33 0.97 -2.80 3.10
C ALA A 33 2.26 -2.27 2.44
N VAL A 34 2.60 -2.80 1.28
CA VAL A 34 3.81 -2.43 0.53
C VAL A 34 3.39 -1.91 -0.84
N ASP A 35 3.95 -0.75 -1.23
CA ASP A 35 3.78 -0.21 -2.57
C ASP A 35 5.01 -0.57 -3.42
N GLY A 36 4.80 -1.41 -4.42
CA GLY A 36 5.83 -1.81 -5.39
C GLY A 36 5.77 -1.02 -6.70
N ASP A 37 4.87 -0.04 -6.82
CA ASP A 37 4.77 0.78 -8.03
C ASP A 37 5.90 1.82 -8.07
N PRO A 38 6.56 2.04 -9.22
CA PRO A 38 7.56 3.11 -9.36
C PRO A 38 7.00 4.51 -9.06
N ASN A 39 5.68 4.72 -9.16
CA ASN A 39 5.00 5.92 -8.72
C ASN A 39 4.06 5.61 -7.52
N PRO A 40 4.58 5.67 -6.27
CA PRO A 40 3.87 5.15 -5.11
C PRO A 40 2.70 6.04 -4.68
N ASN A 41 1.50 5.47 -4.67
CA ASN A 41 0.24 6.15 -4.32
C ASN A 41 -0.56 5.42 -3.23
N LEU A 42 -0.09 4.27 -2.75
CA LEU A 42 -0.80 3.46 -1.76
C LEU A 42 -1.00 4.18 -0.42
N ALA A 43 0.02 4.91 0.05
CA ALA A 43 -0.08 5.68 1.30
C ALA A 43 -1.16 6.77 1.24
N ILE A 44 -1.31 7.42 0.08
CA ILE A 44 -2.38 8.40 -0.17
C ILE A 44 -3.73 7.70 -0.13
N ALA A 45 -3.86 6.58 -0.84
CA ALA A 45 -5.10 5.80 -0.90
C ALA A 45 -5.51 5.23 0.47
N LEU A 46 -4.56 5.02 1.39
CA LEU A 46 -4.80 4.64 2.78
C LEU A 46 -5.20 5.82 3.68
N GLY A 47 -5.13 7.06 3.20
CA GLY A 47 -5.49 8.26 3.95
C GLY A 47 -4.37 8.78 4.86
N MET A 48 -3.10 8.46 4.57
CA MET A 48 -1.97 8.95 5.37
C MET A 48 -1.74 10.45 5.16
N SER A 49 -1.55 11.18 6.25
CA SER A 49 -1.12 12.59 6.21
C SER A 49 0.31 12.72 5.68
N GLN A 50 0.64 13.91 5.17
CA GLN A 50 1.98 14.20 4.65
C GLN A 50 3.08 13.90 5.69
N ASN A 51 2.91 14.38 6.92
CA ASN A 51 3.82 14.11 8.04
C ASN A 51 4.03 12.61 8.32
N SER A 52 3.02 11.76 8.08
CA SER A 52 3.14 10.31 8.25
C SER A 52 3.89 9.66 7.09
N ARG A 53 3.69 10.19 5.87
CA ARG A 53 4.36 9.73 4.66
C ARG A 53 5.85 10.06 4.68
N ASP A 54 6.23 11.20 5.23
CA ASP A 54 7.64 11.62 5.37
C ASP A 54 8.44 10.70 6.32
N LYS A 55 7.74 9.97 7.19
CA LYS A 55 8.33 8.99 8.12
C LYS A 55 8.34 7.56 7.57
N MET A 56 7.83 7.33 6.35
CA MET A 56 7.82 6.00 5.77
C MET A 56 9.22 5.51 5.47
N VAL A 57 9.53 4.29 5.90
CA VAL A 57 10.76 3.60 5.53
C VAL A 57 10.65 3.16 4.07
N ARG A 58 11.62 3.56 3.25
CA ARG A 58 11.80 3.00 1.90
C ARG A 58 12.80 1.85 1.98
N VAL A 59 12.42 0.71 1.43
CA VAL A 59 13.34 -0.41 1.27
C VAL A 59 14.24 -0.12 0.06
N PRO A 60 15.58 -0.10 0.21
CA PRO A 60 16.49 0.07 -0.91
C PRO A 60 16.28 -1.02 -1.96
N LYS A 61 16.49 -0.72 -3.24
CA LYS A 61 16.34 -1.70 -4.33
C LYS A 61 17.45 -2.76 -4.35
N ASP A 62 18.52 -2.51 -3.60
CA ASP A 62 19.76 -3.28 -3.65
C ASP A 62 19.91 -4.25 -2.46
N VAL A 63 18.83 -4.48 -1.71
CA VAL A 63 18.72 -5.50 -0.66
C VAL A 63 18.03 -6.74 -1.21
#